data_AF-L5M4N2-F1
#
_entry.id   AF-L5M4N2-F1
#
_cell.length_a   1.000
_cell.length_b   1.000
_cell.length_c   1.000
_cell.angle_alpha   90.00
_cell.angle_beta   90.00
_cell.angle_gamma   90.00
#
_symmetry.space_group_name_H-M   'P 1'
#
loop_
_entity.id
_entity.type
_entity.pdbx_description
1 polymer ?
#
loop_
_entity_poly.entity_id
_entity_poly.type
_entity_poly.pdbx_seq_one_letter_code
_entity_poly.pdbx_strand_id
1 'polypeptide(L)'
;MWVFGHSVDFGDSCQDVLSILGSPHKVFYKSEEKMKIHSPSPHKQVPSKCNDYFFNYFTLRVDILFDANTHKVKKFVLHTNYPGHYNFNIYHRCELKIPIAIKKENADGQTETCTTDSKWDHIQQLLGHPVAWPVVLHRSSSPDNTNPFGSTFCFGLQR
;
A
#
# COMPACT_ATOMS: atom_id res chain seq x y z
N MET A 1 11.90 -0.96 29.86
CA MET A 1 12.47 -0.31 28.67
C MET A 1 11.29 0.18 27.84
N TRP A 2 11.00 1.48 27.87
CA TRP A 2 9.89 2.05 27.11
C TRP A 2 10.30 2.05 25.64
N VAL A 3 9.62 1.26 24.81
CA VAL A 3 9.76 1.38 23.36
C VAL A 3 8.89 2.57 22.99
N PHE A 4 9.50 3.72 22.72
CA PHE A 4 8.80 4.83 22.08
C PHE A 4 8.44 4.38 20.66
N GLY A 5 7.18 4.02 20.46
CA GLY A 5 6.62 3.70 19.16
C GLY A 5 6.04 4.95 18.52
N HIS A 6 6.34 5.17 17.24
CA HIS A 6 5.63 6.12 16.40
C HIS A 6 4.40 5.43 15.80
N SER A 7 3.22 6.02 15.95
CA SER A 7 1.97 5.51 15.37
C SER A 7 1.46 6.51 14.34
N VAL A 8 1.07 6.02 13.16
CA VAL A 8 0.42 6.82 12.13
C VAL A 8 -0.79 6.07 11.65
N ASP A 9 -1.94 6.74 11.65
CA ASP A 9 -3.24 6.15 11.40
C ASP A 9 -3.86 6.65 10.09
N PHE A 10 -4.87 5.92 9.61
CA PHE A 10 -5.69 6.40 8.51
C PHE A 10 -6.47 7.65 8.95
N GLY A 11 -6.49 8.67 8.12
CA GLY A 11 -7.15 9.94 8.43
C GLY A 11 -6.24 11.00 9.08
N ASP A 12 -5.01 10.65 9.46
CA ASP A 12 -4.02 11.61 9.97
C ASP A 12 -3.70 12.67 8.93
N SER A 13 -3.48 13.91 9.38
CA SER A 13 -3.08 15.00 8.48
C SER A 13 -1.61 14.88 8.10
N CYS A 14 -1.20 15.56 7.03
CA CYS A 14 0.22 15.59 6.67
C CYS A 14 1.09 16.22 7.77
N GLN A 15 0.57 17.15 8.55
CA GLN A 15 1.26 17.76 9.69
C GLN A 15 1.48 16.74 10.82
N ASP A 16 0.48 15.92 11.13
CA ASP A 16 0.60 14.88 12.16
C ASP A 16 1.69 13.89 11.75
N VAL A 17 1.64 13.40 10.50
CA VAL A 17 2.65 12.48 9.97
C VAL A 17 4.06 13.08 10.01
N LEU A 18 4.22 14.35 9.63
CA LEU A 18 5.53 15.03 9.69
C LEU A 18 6.04 15.19 11.13
N SER A 19 5.15 15.44 12.08
CA SER A 19 5.52 15.56 13.50
C SER A 19 5.98 14.22 14.09
N ILE A 20 5.44 13.12 13.59
CA ILE A 20 5.67 11.77 14.11
C ILE A 20 6.87 11.11 13.41
N LEU A 21 6.98 11.22 12.09
CA LEU A 21 7.98 10.52 11.28
C LEU A 21 9.11 11.44 10.74
N GLY A 22 8.97 12.75 10.89
CA GLY A 22 9.87 13.73 10.29
C GLY A 22 9.61 13.94 8.80
N SER A 23 10.54 14.62 8.11
CA SER A 23 10.41 14.92 6.68
C SER A 23 10.54 13.65 5.82
N PRO A 24 9.70 13.47 4.78
CA PRO A 24 9.86 12.38 3.84
C PRO A 24 11.13 12.55 2.99
N HIS A 25 11.63 11.45 2.46
CA HIS A 25 12.80 11.47 1.56
C HIS A 25 12.43 12.00 0.17
N LYS A 26 11.20 11.73 -0.25
CA LYS A 26 10.65 12.19 -1.52
C LYS A 26 9.15 12.41 -1.40
N VAL A 27 8.66 13.41 -2.13
CA VAL A 27 7.24 13.63 -2.35
C VAL A 27 6.93 13.34 -3.81
N PHE A 28 5.90 12.52 -4.07
CA PHE A 28 5.48 12.18 -5.43
C PHE A 28 4.00 12.45 -5.63
N TYR A 29 3.66 13.29 -6.61
CA TYR A 29 2.27 13.58 -6.97
C TYR A 29 1.78 12.60 -8.02
N LYS A 30 0.67 11.93 -7.74
CA LYS A 30 0.04 10.97 -8.64
C LYS A 30 -0.33 11.69 -9.94
N SER A 31 0.04 11.14 -11.08
CA SER A 31 -0.47 11.59 -12.37
C SER A 31 -1.96 11.21 -12.50
N GLU A 32 -2.68 11.82 -13.45
CA GLU A 32 -4.12 11.58 -13.64
C GLU A 32 -4.51 10.09 -13.57
N GLU A 33 -5.62 9.81 -12.90
CA GLU A 33 -6.07 8.45 -12.65
C GLU A 33 -6.53 7.77 -13.94
N LYS A 34 -5.64 6.94 -14.51
CA LYS A 34 -5.90 6.20 -15.76
C LYS A 34 -7.18 5.35 -15.74
N MET A 35 -7.67 4.95 -14.56
CA MET A 35 -8.92 4.20 -14.42
C MET A 35 -10.19 5.07 -14.52
N LYS A 36 -10.08 6.41 -14.44
CA LYS A 36 -11.23 7.33 -14.58
C LYS A 36 -11.91 7.22 -15.96
N ILE A 37 -11.18 6.80 -16.99
CA ILE A 37 -11.72 6.62 -18.34
C ILE A 37 -12.78 5.51 -18.40
N HIS A 38 -12.76 4.56 -17.47
CA HIS A 38 -13.72 3.47 -17.37
C HIS A 38 -14.87 3.80 -16.40
N SER A 39 -14.92 5.02 -15.86
CA SER A 39 -16.01 5.41 -14.98
C SER A 39 -17.33 5.42 -15.78
N PRO A 40 -18.44 4.88 -15.23
CA PRO A 40 -19.73 4.78 -15.93
C PRO A 40 -20.39 6.15 -16.17
N SER A 41 -19.79 7.26 -15.72
CA SER A 41 -20.34 8.61 -15.84
C SER A 41 -19.24 9.66 -16.05
N PRO A 42 -18.57 9.67 -17.22
CA PRO A 42 -17.45 10.58 -17.48
C PRO A 42 -17.85 12.06 -17.48
N HIS A 43 -19.11 12.38 -17.75
CA HIS A 43 -19.61 13.77 -17.86
C HIS A 43 -19.97 14.40 -16.51
N LYS A 44 -20.05 13.62 -15.42
CA LYS A 44 -20.30 14.12 -14.05
C LYS A 44 -19.00 14.36 -13.28
N GLN A 45 -17.84 14.13 -13.91
CA GLN A 45 -16.54 14.26 -13.28
C GLN A 45 -16.16 15.74 -13.25
N VAL A 46 -16.16 16.35 -12.06
CA VAL A 46 -15.43 17.59 -11.84
C VAL A 46 -13.94 17.21 -11.75
N PRO A 47 -13.05 17.78 -12.58
CA PRO A 47 -11.62 17.55 -12.44
C PRO A 47 -11.18 17.89 -11.02
N SER A 48 -10.51 16.95 -10.36
CA SER A 48 -9.86 17.20 -9.07
C SER A 48 -8.84 18.32 -9.29
N LYS A 49 -8.96 19.45 -8.59
CA LYS A 49 -8.02 20.59 -8.73
C LYS A 49 -6.58 20.20 -8.38
N CYS A 50 -6.42 19.17 -7.54
CA CYS A 50 -5.14 18.66 -7.07
C CYS A 50 -5.13 17.13 -7.19
N ASN A 51 -3.93 16.58 -7.36
CA ASN A 51 -3.70 15.14 -7.37
C ASN A 51 -3.25 14.65 -6.01
N ASP A 52 -3.61 13.40 -5.69
CA ASP A 52 -3.11 12.71 -4.50
C ASP A 52 -1.58 12.69 -4.52
N TYR A 53 -0.97 12.66 -3.34
CA TYR A 53 0.49 12.70 -3.23
C TYR A 53 1.00 11.72 -2.20
N PHE A 54 2.19 11.19 -2.45
CA PHE A 54 2.88 10.25 -1.59
C PHE A 54 3.98 10.96 -0.82
N PHE A 55 4.11 10.62 0.46
CA PHE A 55 5.35 10.76 1.20
C PHE A 55 6.08 9.42 1.18
N ASN A 56 7.29 9.41 0.60
CA ASN A 56 8.14 8.22 0.54
C ASN A 56 9.15 8.26 1.68
N TYR A 57 9.08 7.28 2.58
CA TYR A 57 10.04 7.09 3.67
C TYR A 57 10.94 5.89 3.37
N PHE A 58 12.03 6.13 2.64
CA PHE A 58 12.94 5.08 2.17
C PHE A 58 13.57 4.28 3.32
N THR A 59 13.91 4.94 4.43
CA THR A 59 14.43 4.29 5.65
C THR A 59 13.39 3.48 6.41
N LEU A 60 12.10 3.80 6.26
CA LEU A 60 11.00 3.09 6.92
C LEU A 60 10.35 2.02 6.04
N ARG A 61 10.68 1.97 4.74
CA ARG A 61 10.10 1.03 3.77
C ARG A 61 8.59 1.24 3.53
N VAL A 62 8.11 2.46 3.79
CA VAL A 62 6.70 2.85 3.71
C VAL A 62 6.51 4.05 2.80
N ASP A 63 5.49 3.97 1.93
CA ASP A 63 4.89 5.15 1.31
C ASP A 63 3.51 5.41 1.90
N ILE A 64 3.23 6.69 2.18
CA ILE A 64 1.96 7.14 2.73
C ILE A 64 1.29 8.02 1.68
N LEU A 65 0.11 7.60 1.20
CA LEU A 65 -0.70 8.35 0.27
C LEU A 65 -1.66 9.26 1.01
N PHE A 66 -1.60 10.54 0.66
CA PHE A 66 -2.55 11.54 1.11
C PHE A 66 -3.57 11.83 0.03
N ASP A 67 -4.81 12.00 0.48
CA ASP A 67 -5.87 12.52 -0.34
C ASP A 67 -5.61 13.99 -0.71
N ALA A 68 -5.76 14.34 -1.98
CA ALA A 68 -5.48 15.70 -2.47
C ALA A 68 -6.40 16.78 -1.90
N ASN A 69 -7.63 16.41 -1.52
CA ASN A 69 -8.65 17.36 -1.11
C ASN A 69 -8.62 17.56 0.41
N THR A 70 -8.47 16.46 1.16
CA THR A 70 -8.50 16.48 2.63
C THR A 70 -7.10 16.53 3.26
N HIS A 71 -6.04 16.27 2.49
CA HIS A 71 -4.67 16.13 2.97
C HIS A 71 -4.51 15.08 4.09
N LYS A 72 -5.37 14.06 4.06
CA LYS A 72 -5.40 12.98 5.05
C LYS A 72 -4.87 11.67 4.50
N VAL A 73 -4.24 10.87 5.36
CA VAL A 73 -3.74 9.54 5.02
C VAL A 73 -4.89 8.64 4.57
N LYS A 74 -4.77 8.05 3.37
CA LYS A 74 -5.75 7.10 2.84
C LYS A 74 -5.17 5.77 2.38
N LYS A 75 -3.84 5.65 2.24
CA LYS A 75 -3.20 4.39 1.83
C LYS A 75 -1.79 4.29 2.37
N PHE A 76 -1.42 3.09 2.84
CA PHE A 76 -0.05 2.71 3.10
C PHE A 76 0.42 1.73 2.02
N VAL A 77 1.67 1.89 1.59
CA VAL A 77 2.37 0.94 0.72
C VAL A 77 3.61 0.47 1.46
N LEU A 78 3.68 -0.83 1.73
CA LEU A 78 4.79 -1.45 2.42
C LEU A 78 5.67 -2.17 1.39
N HIS A 79 6.97 -1.87 1.35
CA HIS A 79 7.85 -2.43 0.34
C HIS A 79 8.50 -3.74 0.77
N THR A 80 8.65 -4.66 -0.18
CA THR A 80 9.36 -5.96 -0.17
C THR A 80 10.89 -5.97 -0.16
N ASN A 81 11.52 -4.91 -0.64
CA ASN A 81 12.95 -4.88 -1.02
C ASN A 81 13.51 -6.26 -1.49
N TYR A 82 12.76 -6.97 -2.33
CA TYR A 82 13.08 -8.34 -2.73
C TYR A 82 14.22 -8.30 -3.77
N PRO A 83 15.30 -9.08 -3.62
CA PRO A 83 16.41 -9.09 -4.56
C PRO A 83 15.96 -9.33 -5.99
N GLY A 84 16.48 -8.54 -6.93
CA GLY A 84 16.09 -8.61 -8.34
C GLY A 84 14.85 -7.79 -8.69
N HIS A 85 14.09 -7.27 -7.73
CA HIS A 85 13.01 -6.33 -8.04
C HIS A 85 13.58 -5.01 -8.59
N TYR A 86 12.89 -4.35 -9.53
CA TYR A 86 13.38 -3.11 -10.14
C TYR A 86 13.52 -1.94 -9.14
N ASN A 87 12.78 -1.97 -8.03
CA ASN A 87 12.94 -1.05 -6.90
C ASN A 87 13.90 -1.55 -5.81
N PHE A 88 14.68 -2.60 -6.07
CA PHE A 88 15.64 -3.13 -5.09
C PHE A 88 16.64 -2.04 -4.69
N ASN A 89 17.02 -2.02 -3.42
CA ASN A 89 17.94 -1.06 -2.81
C ASN A 89 17.43 0.41 -2.73
N ILE A 90 16.18 0.70 -3.12
CA ILE A 90 15.58 2.02 -2.89
C ILE A 90 15.16 2.18 -1.42
N TYR A 91 14.64 1.10 -0.81
CA TYR A 91 14.14 1.11 0.56
C TYR A 91 15.01 0.22 1.47
N HIS A 92 15.23 0.66 2.70
CA HIS A 92 15.93 -0.15 3.70
C HIS A 92 15.15 -1.43 4.04
N ARG A 93 15.87 -2.48 4.46
CA ARG A 93 15.25 -3.73 4.89
C ARG A 93 14.74 -3.58 6.33
N CYS A 94 13.43 -3.76 6.51
CA CYS A 94 12.75 -3.72 7.80
C CYS A 94 11.94 -5.00 8.02
N GLU A 95 11.82 -5.47 9.26
CA GLU A 95 10.95 -6.60 9.62
C GLU A 95 9.50 -6.12 9.73
N LEU A 96 8.74 -6.22 8.63
CA LEU A 96 7.34 -5.80 8.61
C LEU A 96 6.43 -6.89 9.16
N LYS A 97 5.49 -6.49 10.02
CA LYS A 97 4.51 -7.37 10.66
C LYS A 97 3.12 -6.76 10.50
N ILE A 98 2.20 -7.54 9.94
CA ILE A 98 0.80 -7.16 9.74
C ILE A 98 -0.05 -8.11 10.58
N PRO A 99 -0.59 -7.64 11.72
CA PRO A 99 -1.52 -8.44 12.51
C PRO A 99 -2.87 -8.54 11.76
N ILE A 100 -3.33 -9.76 11.56
CA ILE A 100 -4.61 -10.08 10.92
C ILE A 100 -5.52 -10.70 11.97
N ALA A 101 -6.62 -10.01 12.28
CA ALA A 101 -7.67 -10.57 13.11
C ALA A 101 -8.44 -11.66 12.33
N ILE A 102 -8.50 -12.86 12.90
CA ILE A 102 -9.29 -13.99 12.37
C ILE A 102 -10.57 -14.08 13.19
N LYS A 103 -11.71 -13.81 12.56
CA LYS A 103 -13.01 -14.14 13.14
C LYS A 103 -13.27 -15.63 12.92
N LYS A 104 -13.00 -16.46 13.93
CA LYS A 104 -13.55 -17.84 13.97
C LYS A 104 -14.89 -17.79 14.70
N GLU A 105 -15.89 -18.49 14.18
CA GLU A 105 -17.27 -18.40 14.65
C GLU A 105 -17.51 -18.84 16.11
N ASN A 106 -16.53 -19.43 16.82
CA ASN A 106 -16.74 -19.96 18.17
C ASN A 106 -15.52 -19.91 19.13
N ALA A 107 -14.56 -19.00 18.94
CA ALA A 107 -13.46 -18.81 19.89
C ALA A 107 -12.96 -17.37 19.93
N ASP A 108 -12.44 -16.97 21.09
CA ASP A 108 -11.84 -15.66 21.35
C ASP A 108 -10.86 -15.28 20.22
N GLY A 109 -10.95 -14.04 19.74
CA GLY A 109 -10.37 -13.63 18.46
C GLY A 109 -8.87 -13.90 18.36
N GLN A 110 -8.48 -14.89 17.55
CA GLN A 110 -7.07 -15.20 17.29
C GLN A 110 -6.49 -14.17 16.29
N THR A 111 -5.37 -13.56 16.66
CA THR A 111 -4.61 -12.66 15.76
C THR A 111 -3.41 -13.41 15.21
N GLU A 112 -3.30 -13.52 13.88
CA GLU A 112 -2.14 -14.09 13.20
C GLU A 112 -1.31 -12.99 12.56
N THR A 113 0.02 -13.10 12.60
CA THR A 113 0.91 -12.06 12.06
C THR A 113 1.46 -12.47 10.70
N CYS A 114 1.12 -11.72 9.66
CA CYS A 114 1.75 -11.83 8.36
C CYS A 114 3.06 -11.04 8.32
N THR A 115 4.08 -11.61 7.69
CA THR A 115 5.39 -10.98 7.50
C THR A 115 5.72 -10.87 6.01
N THR A 116 6.88 -10.30 5.68
CA THR A 116 7.33 -10.22 4.28
C THR A 116 7.59 -11.56 3.61
N ASP A 117 7.76 -12.62 4.40
CA ASP A 117 8.07 -13.96 3.92
C ASP A 117 6.84 -14.90 3.92
N SER A 118 5.68 -14.38 4.35
CA SER A 118 4.41 -15.11 4.32
C SER A 118 3.98 -15.41 2.88
N LYS A 119 3.74 -16.68 2.57
CA LYS A 119 3.28 -17.12 1.25
C LYS A 119 1.84 -16.72 0.99
N TRP A 120 1.50 -16.47 -0.28
CA TRP A 120 0.16 -16.09 -0.70
C TRP A 120 -0.92 -17.10 -0.28
N ASP A 121 -0.67 -18.40 -0.45
CA ASP A 121 -1.63 -19.45 -0.07
C ASP A 121 -1.99 -19.38 1.43
N HIS A 122 -1.02 -19.06 2.28
CA HIS A 122 -1.25 -18.87 3.71
C HIS A 122 -2.05 -17.59 3.98
N ILE A 123 -1.73 -16.49 3.30
CA ILE A 123 -2.48 -15.22 3.41
C ILE A 123 -3.94 -15.41 2.98
N GLN A 124 -4.20 -16.20 1.93
CA GLN A 124 -5.57 -16.50 1.48
C GLN A 124 -6.37 -17.28 2.53
N GLN A 125 -5.74 -18.23 3.22
CA GLN A 125 -6.40 -18.95 4.32
C GLN A 125 -6.81 -18.00 5.46
N LEU A 126 -6.01 -16.96 5.71
CA LEU A 126 -6.28 -15.97 6.76
C LEU A 126 -7.33 -14.94 6.36
N LEU A 127 -7.27 -14.43 5.13
CA LEU A 127 -8.12 -13.33 4.65
C LEU A 127 -9.42 -13.80 3.98
N GLY A 128 -9.49 -15.06 3.56
CA GLY A 128 -10.58 -15.62 2.77
C GLY A 128 -10.24 -15.71 1.28
N HIS A 129 -11.14 -16.33 0.52
CA HIS A 129 -10.96 -16.46 -0.92
C HIS A 129 -11.33 -15.16 -1.65
N PRO A 130 -10.59 -14.81 -2.73
CA PRO A 130 -10.91 -13.64 -3.55
C PRO A 130 -12.34 -13.70 -4.09
N VAL A 131 -13.02 -12.56 -4.10
CA VAL A 131 -14.42 -12.46 -4.56
C VAL A 131 -14.50 -12.47 -6.09
N ALA A 132 -13.41 -12.06 -6.76
CA ALA A 132 -13.34 -11.93 -8.20
C ALA A 132 -11.97 -12.38 -8.74
N TRP A 133 -11.92 -12.58 -10.06
CA TRP A 133 -10.66 -12.81 -10.78
C TRP A 133 -9.68 -11.66 -10.53
N PRO A 134 -8.38 -11.96 -10.35
CA PRO A 134 -7.39 -10.93 -10.11
C PRO A 134 -7.26 -9.99 -11.29
N VAL A 135 -7.10 -8.70 -10.99
CA VAL A 135 -6.65 -7.73 -12.00
C VAL A 135 -5.16 -7.98 -12.22
N VAL A 136 -4.78 -8.19 -13.49
CA VAL A 136 -3.39 -8.45 -13.87
C VAL A 136 -2.74 -7.16 -14.33
N LEU A 137 -1.66 -6.76 -13.66
CA LEU A 137 -0.87 -5.59 -14.01
C LEU A 137 0.43 -6.01 -14.67
N HIS A 138 0.63 -5.58 -15.92
CA HIS A 138 1.89 -5.70 -16.63
C HIS A 138 2.65 -4.37 -16.55
N ARG A 139 3.81 -4.38 -15.89
CA ARG A 139 4.75 -3.23 -15.89
C ARG A 139 5.73 -3.35 -17.05
N SER A 140 5.25 -3.23 -18.27
CA SER A 140 6.07 -3.34 -19.50
C SER A 140 6.21 -2.02 -20.26
N SER A 141 5.91 -0.88 -19.63
CA SER A 141 5.91 0.42 -20.32
C SER A 141 7.29 1.07 -20.53
N SER A 142 8.38 0.49 -20.03
CA SER A 142 9.75 0.94 -20.32
C SER A 142 10.73 -0.24 -20.25
N PRO A 143 11.70 -0.36 -21.17
CA PRO A 143 12.64 -1.48 -21.23
C PRO A 143 13.41 -1.71 -19.92
N ASP A 144 13.71 -0.64 -19.17
CA ASP A 144 14.48 -0.69 -17.92
C ASP A 144 13.67 -0.98 -16.64
N ASN A 145 12.33 -1.11 -16.73
CA ASN A 145 11.45 -1.38 -15.56
C ASN A 145 10.62 -2.67 -15.73
N THR A 146 11.06 -3.59 -16.59
CA THR A 146 10.36 -4.86 -16.77
C THR A 146 10.41 -5.66 -15.47
N ASN A 147 9.25 -6.07 -14.94
CA ASN A 147 9.21 -6.86 -13.72
C ASN A 147 9.80 -8.26 -13.97
N PRO A 148 10.94 -8.64 -13.33
CA PRO A 148 11.58 -9.92 -13.59
C PRO A 148 10.81 -11.11 -13.02
N PHE A 149 9.77 -10.86 -12.20
CA PHE A 149 8.91 -11.88 -11.63
C PHE A 149 7.60 -12.09 -12.41
N GLY A 150 7.46 -11.47 -13.59
CA GLY A 150 6.25 -11.55 -14.40
C GLY A 150 5.17 -10.55 -13.97
N SER A 151 3.90 -10.87 -14.22
CA SER A 151 2.78 -9.96 -13.96
C SER A 151 2.46 -9.86 -12.47
N THR A 152 2.00 -8.68 -12.03
CA THR A 152 1.49 -8.50 -10.66
C THR A 152 -0.02 -8.78 -10.64
N PHE A 153 -0.45 -9.72 -9.80
CA PHE A 153 -1.86 -10.05 -9.61
C PHE A 153 -2.43 -9.26 -8.42
N CYS A 154 -3.53 -8.56 -8.65
CA CYS A 154 -4.22 -7.77 -7.63
C CYS A 154 -5.56 -8.44 -7.29
N PHE A 155 -5.71 -8.91 -6.06
CA PHE A 155 -6.91 -9.60 -5.60
C PHE A 155 -7.81 -8.66 -4.79
N GLY A 156 -9.09 -8.60 -5.14
CA GLY A 156 -10.11 -7.94 -4.35
C GLY A 156 -10.66 -8.88 -3.28
N LEU A 157 -10.56 -8.47 -2.02
CA LEU A 157 -11.11 -9.19 -0.88
C LEU A 157 -12.20 -8.31 -0.25
N GLN A 158 -13.36 -8.89 0.00
CA GLN A 158 -14.44 -8.29 0.76
C GLN A 158 -14.68 -9.17 1.99
N ARG A 159 -14.57 -8.57 3.18
CA ARG A 159 -14.96 -9.19 4.45
C ARG A 159 -16.30 -8.63 4.90
#